data_AF-K3XA71-F1
#
_entry.id   AF-K3XA71-F1
#
_cell.length_a   1.000
_cell.length_b   1.000
_cell.length_c   1.000
_cell.angle_alpha   90.00
_cell.angle_beta   90.00
_cell.angle_gamma   90.00
#
_symmetry.space_group_name_H-M   'P 1'
#
loop_
_entity.id
_entity.type
_entity.pdbx_description
1 polymer ?
#
loop_
_entity_poly.entity_id
_entity_poly.type
_entity_poly.pdbx_seq_one_letter_code
_entity_poly.pdbx_strand_id
1 'polypeptide(L)'
;MAHLSERHGDARRRREALLRERTLLIAAKAAYPIDFQAKPSLRVDHGLFKSVPPGSGAATETIPTQCDGKRYTVDDLAEATRRCQVRIQSTREKDAKTRRQQWQQEQEKQVRSELVGHAAPGLAAKRLRDRKLKERQLHEESINLLITQQPSSIEAMNIARMLSPRFEERVVFTPSVSKNSVEEDRIKQLLGSARVGSYYQ
;
A
#
# COMPACT_ATOMS: atom_id res chain seq x y z
N MET A 1 -12.76 14.36 -11.57
CA MET A 1 -13.39 14.86 -10.33
C MET A 1 -14.87 14.49 -10.18
N ALA A 2 -15.67 14.43 -11.26
CA ALA A 2 -17.12 14.14 -11.19
C ALA A 2 -17.51 12.71 -10.72
N HIS A 3 -16.70 11.68 -11.01
CA HIS A 3 -17.03 10.29 -10.65
C HIS A 3 -16.99 9.97 -9.15
N LEU A 4 -16.36 10.83 -8.34
CA LEU A 4 -16.33 10.69 -6.88
C LEU A 4 -17.62 11.20 -6.22
N SER A 5 -18.27 12.23 -6.78
CA SER A 5 -19.51 12.79 -6.25
C SER A 5 -20.72 11.90 -6.55
N GLU A 6 -20.77 11.26 -7.73
CA GLU A 6 -21.84 10.32 -8.10
C GLU A 6 -21.84 9.08 -7.21
N ARG A 7 -20.65 8.48 -6.97
CA ARG A 7 -20.52 7.33 -6.05
C ARG A 7 -20.92 7.70 -4.62
N HIS A 8 -20.62 8.92 -4.18
CA HIS A 8 -20.99 9.40 -2.86
C HIS A 8 -22.49 9.69 -2.74
N GLY A 9 -23.13 10.20 -3.80
CA GLY A 9 -24.58 10.37 -3.89
C GLY A 9 -25.32 9.03 -3.86
N ASP A 10 -24.81 8.03 -4.59
CA ASP A 10 -25.34 6.66 -4.56
C ASP A 10 -25.18 5.99 -3.20
N ALA A 11 -24.03 6.15 -2.56
CA ALA A 11 -23.81 5.64 -1.21
C ALA A 11 -24.76 6.28 -0.19
N ARG A 12 -25.03 7.59 -0.32
CA ARG A 12 -25.99 8.31 0.53
C ARG A 12 -27.43 7.83 0.31
N ARG A 13 -27.86 7.69 -0.95
CA ARG A 13 -29.19 7.16 -1.29
C ARG A 13 -29.39 5.74 -0.77
N ARG A 14 -28.38 4.87 -0.89
CA ARG A 14 -28.41 3.50 -0.34
C ARG A 14 -28.51 3.49 1.18
N ARG A 15 -27.76 4.37 1.86
CA ARG A 15 -27.83 4.52 3.32
C ARG A 15 -29.21 4.98 3.78
N GLU A 16 -29.79 5.98 3.13
CA GLU A 16 -31.13 6.50 3.46
C GLU A 16 -32.22 5.43 3.22
N ALA A 17 -32.11 4.64 2.15
CA ALA A 17 -33.01 3.50 1.90
C ALA A 17 -32.90 2.41 2.98
N LEU A 18 -31.69 2.02 3.37
CA LEU A 18 -31.46 1.03 4.43
C LEU A 18 -31.98 1.50 5.80
N LEU A 19 -31.81 2.79 6.11
CA LEU A 19 -32.35 3.36 7.34
C LEU A 19 -33.88 3.32 7.35
N ARG A 20 -34.54 3.67 6.25
CA ARG A 20 -36.01 3.56 6.12
C ARG A 20 -36.49 2.11 6.32
N GLU A 21 -35.85 1.15 5.69
CA GLU A 21 -36.19 -0.28 5.82
C GLU A 21 -35.98 -0.80 7.26
N ARG A 22 -34.89 -0.38 7.91
CA ARG A 22 -34.63 -0.72 9.32
C ARG A 22 -35.70 -0.13 10.24
N THR A 23 -36.11 1.11 10.01
CA THR A 23 -37.18 1.75 10.80
C THR A 23 -38.50 1.00 10.64
N LEU A 24 -38.83 0.53 9.43
CA LEU A 24 -40.02 -0.29 9.19
C LEU A 24 -39.99 -1.63 9.95
N LEU A 25 -38.84 -2.31 9.95
CA LEU A 25 -38.68 -3.58 10.69
C LEU A 25 -38.78 -3.40 12.21
N ILE A 26 -38.23 -2.29 12.74
CA ILE A 26 -38.31 -1.97 14.17
C ILE A 26 -39.77 -1.65 14.56
N ALA A 27 -40.47 -0.86 13.75
CA ALA A 27 -41.88 -0.54 13.98
C ALA A 27 -42.77 -1.81 13.98
N ALA A 28 -42.56 -2.71 13.02
CA ALA A 28 -43.31 -3.97 12.93
C ALA A 28 -43.04 -4.92 14.11
N LYS A 29 -41.80 -4.96 14.62
CA LYS A 29 -41.42 -5.88 15.70
C LYS A 29 -41.83 -5.39 17.10
N ALA A 30 -42.01 -4.09 17.27
CA ALA A 30 -42.17 -3.48 18.59
C ALA A 30 -43.62 -3.11 18.96
N ALA A 31 -44.61 -3.35 18.08
CA ALA A 31 -46.04 -3.08 18.31
C ALA A 31 -46.37 -1.69 18.89
N TYR A 32 -45.52 -0.69 18.64
CA TYR A 32 -45.80 0.69 19.03
C TYR A 32 -46.91 1.26 18.14
N PRO A 33 -47.85 2.06 18.69
CA PRO A 33 -48.76 2.84 17.87
C PRO A 33 -47.96 3.74 16.92
N ILE A 34 -48.44 3.84 15.68
CA ILE A 34 -47.77 4.35 14.47
C ILE A 34 -47.39 5.85 14.54
N ASP A 35 -47.58 6.50 15.69
CA ASP A 35 -47.31 7.93 15.91
C ASP A 35 -45.95 8.19 16.58
N PHE A 36 -45.06 7.20 16.65
CA PHE A 36 -43.73 7.40 17.24
C PHE A 36 -42.84 8.24 16.31
N GLN A 37 -42.95 9.56 16.42
CA GLN A 37 -41.96 10.49 15.89
C GLN A 37 -40.66 10.26 16.68
N ALA A 38 -39.71 9.55 16.07
CA ALA A 38 -38.34 9.54 16.54
C ALA A 38 -37.84 10.99 16.49
N LYS A 39 -37.72 11.62 17.68
CA LYS A 39 -37.15 12.96 17.80
C LYS A 39 -35.81 12.98 17.04
N PRO A 40 -35.57 13.98 16.18
CA PRO A 40 -34.29 14.07 15.48
C PRO A 40 -33.19 14.09 16.53
N SER A 41 -32.33 13.08 16.48
CA SER A 41 -31.14 12.96 17.31
C SER A 41 -30.41 14.30 17.30
N LEU A 42 -30.30 14.92 18.48
CA LEU A 42 -29.44 16.08 18.69
C LEU A 42 -28.07 15.76 18.09
N ARG A 43 -27.66 16.57 17.11
CA ARG A 43 -26.28 16.58 16.64
C ARG A 43 -25.43 17.05 17.82
N VAL A 44 -24.59 16.16 18.34
CA VAL A 44 -23.48 16.54 19.20
C VAL A 44 -22.39 17.04 18.27
N ASP A 45 -22.40 18.36 18.02
CA ASP A 45 -21.32 19.03 17.30
C ASP A 45 -20.14 19.20 18.26
N HIS A 46 -19.10 18.39 18.08
CA HIS A 46 -17.80 18.65 18.66
C HIS A 46 -17.02 19.61 17.75
N GLY A 47 -16.71 20.82 18.25
CA GLY A 47 -15.51 21.55 17.86
C GLY A 47 -15.67 22.99 17.36
N LEU A 48 -15.34 23.93 18.27
CA LEU A 48 -14.36 25.02 18.08
C LEU A 48 -14.74 26.27 17.24
N PHE A 49 -14.95 27.38 17.99
CA PHE A 49 -14.72 28.80 17.67
C PHE A 49 -15.47 29.48 16.51
N LYS A 50 -16.46 30.32 16.84
CA LYS A 50 -16.38 31.80 16.71
C LYS A 50 -17.59 32.49 17.36
N SER A 51 -17.30 33.47 18.21
CA SER A 51 -18.22 34.44 18.82
C SER A 51 -18.75 35.46 17.80
N VAL A 52 -19.93 36.06 18.10
CA VAL A 52 -20.50 37.40 17.73
C VAL A 52 -22.03 37.30 17.43
N PRO A 53 -22.86 38.32 17.80
CA PRO A 53 -24.02 38.16 18.69
C PRO A 53 -25.41 38.36 18.00
N PRO A 54 -26.56 38.45 18.73
CA PRO A 54 -27.89 38.10 18.22
C PRO A 54 -28.63 39.26 17.55
N GLY A 55 -29.48 38.93 16.57
CA GLY A 55 -30.55 39.79 16.11
C GLY A 55 -30.75 39.78 14.60
N SER A 56 -31.81 39.13 14.13
CA SER A 56 -32.73 39.63 13.09
C SER A 56 -33.54 38.47 12.48
N GLY A 57 -34.87 38.64 12.51
CA GLY A 57 -35.66 38.42 11.29
C GLY A 57 -36.21 37.02 11.04
N ALA A 58 -37.49 36.87 11.35
CA ALA A 58 -38.41 35.84 10.90
C ALA A 58 -38.25 35.38 9.44
N ALA A 59 -38.32 34.06 9.23
CA ALA A 59 -38.97 33.44 8.07
C ALA A 59 -39.59 32.12 8.53
N THR A 60 -40.86 32.21 8.91
CA THR A 60 -41.72 31.10 9.28
C THR A 60 -42.14 30.37 7.99
N GLU A 61 -41.26 29.58 7.40
CA GLU A 61 -41.66 28.62 6.37
C GLU A 61 -42.12 27.33 7.05
N THR A 62 -43.41 27.33 7.39
CA THR A 62 -44.15 26.13 7.78
C THR A 62 -44.20 25.21 6.57
N ILE A 63 -43.22 24.34 6.41
CA ILE A 63 -43.26 23.24 5.43
C ILE A 63 -44.43 22.35 5.86
N PRO A 64 -45.50 22.19 5.05
CA PRO A 64 -46.54 21.22 5.36
C PRO A 64 -45.90 19.85 5.22
N THR A 65 -45.53 19.25 6.36
CA THR A 65 -45.10 17.86 6.39
C THR A 65 -46.39 17.04 6.30
N GLN A 66 -46.97 16.97 5.10
CA GLN A 66 -48.06 16.06 4.80
C GLN A 66 -47.43 14.66 4.73
N CYS A 67 -47.26 14.08 5.91
CA CYS A 67 -46.93 12.68 6.07
C CYS A 67 -48.19 11.91 5.66
N ASP A 68 -48.32 11.59 4.37
CA ASP A 68 -49.21 10.52 3.93
C ASP A 68 -48.76 9.24 4.64
N GLY A 69 -49.37 8.98 5.80
CA GLY A 69 -49.22 7.76 6.57
C GLY A 69 -49.87 6.61 5.80
N LYS A 70 -49.24 6.19 4.70
CA LYS A 70 -49.65 5.00 3.96
C LYS A 70 -49.50 3.82 4.90
N ARG A 71 -50.63 3.28 5.35
CA ARG A 71 -50.70 2.01 6.09
C ARG A 71 -50.16 0.93 5.17
N TYR A 72 -48.94 0.48 5.41
CA TYR A 72 -48.34 -0.61 4.64
C TYR A 72 -49.10 -1.90 4.94
N THR A 73 -49.56 -2.55 3.89
CA THR A 73 -50.26 -3.83 3.98
C THR A 73 -49.26 -4.97 4.23
N VAL A 74 -49.75 -6.13 4.69
CA VAL A 74 -48.90 -7.32 4.89
C VAL A 74 -48.20 -7.73 3.59
N ASP A 75 -48.85 -7.50 2.45
CA ASP A 75 -48.31 -7.76 1.12
C ASP A 75 -47.16 -6.81 0.76
N ASP A 76 -47.23 -5.52 1.16
CA ASP A 76 -46.13 -4.56 0.97
C ASP A 76 -44.85 -4.98 1.74
N LEU A 77 -45.02 -5.59 2.92
CA LEU A 77 -43.91 -6.11 3.73
C LEU A 77 -43.28 -7.35 3.08
N ALA A 78 -44.11 -8.24 2.52
CA ALA A 78 -43.66 -9.41 1.79
C ALA A 78 -42.90 -9.02 0.50
N GLU A 79 -43.33 -7.97 -0.19
CA GLU A 79 -42.60 -7.44 -1.33
C GLU A 79 -41.27 -6.78 -0.94
N ALA A 80 -41.24 -5.99 0.14
CA ALA A 80 -40.04 -5.35 0.63
C ALA A 80 -38.97 -6.37 1.04
N THR A 81 -39.36 -7.46 1.71
CA THR A 81 -38.44 -8.55 2.09
C THR A 81 -37.90 -9.28 0.87
N ARG A 82 -38.73 -9.57 -0.14
CA ARG A 82 -38.27 -10.14 -1.42
C ARG A 82 -37.28 -9.22 -2.13
N ARG A 83 -37.57 -7.92 -2.24
CA ARG A 83 -36.65 -6.91 -2.84
C ARG A 83 -35.34 -6.79 -2.06
N CYS A 84 -35.38 -6.94 -0.74
CA CYS A 84 -34.17 -6.98 0.10
C CYS A 84 -33.33 -8.24 -0.19
N GLN A 85 -33.95 -9.42 -0.25
CA GLN A 85 -33.25 -10.67 -0.57
C GLN A 85 -32.60 -10.63 -1.96
N VAL A 86 -33.30 -10.14 -2.98
CA VAL A 86 -32.75 -9.99 -4.35
C VAL A 86 -31.54 -9.05 -4.34
N ARG A 87 -31.59 -7.95 -3.59
CA ARG A 87 -30.44 -7.03 -3.46
C ARG A 87 -29.24 -7.72 -2.80
N ILE A 88 -29.46 -8.44 -1.70
CA ILE A 88 -28.40 -9.18 -1.00
C ILE A 88 -27.75 -10.22 -1.92
N GLN A 89 -28.55 -10.95 -2.70
CA GLN A 89 -28.02 -11.92 -3.67
C GLN A 89 -27.19 -11.22 -4.75
N SER A 90 -27.69 -10.13 -5.32
CA SER A 90 -26.97 -9.37 -6.35
C SER A 90 -25.64 -8.78 -5.84
N THR A 91 -25.57 -8.33 -4.57
CA THR A 91 -24.33 -7.84 -3.98
C THR A 91 -23.35 -8.98 -3.74
N ARG A 92 -23.83 -10.12 -3.23
CA ARG A 92 -22.99 -11.31 -3.02
C ARG A 92 -22.38 -11.82 -4.33
N GLU A 93 -23.15 -11.83 -5.41
CA GLU A 93 -22.65 -12.23 -6.72
C GLU A 93 -21.60 -11.25 -7.28
N LYS A 94 -21.81 -9.93 -7.09
CA LYS A 94 -20.82 -8.91 -7.48
C LYS A 94 -19.54 -9.04 -6.66
N ASP A 95 -19.65 -9.28 -5.36
CA ASP A 95 -18.52 -9.48 -4.47
C ASP A 95 -17.78 -10.79 -4.82
N ALA A 96 -18.51 -11.85 -5.16
CA ALA A 96 -17.90 -13.11 -5.63
C ALA A 96 -17.16 -12.93 -6.96
N LYS A 97 -17.72 -12.16 -7.90
CA LYS A 97 -17.06 -11.84 -9.19
C LYS A 97 -15.80 -11.00 -8.99
N THR A 98 -15.86 -9.95 -8.16
CA THR A 98 -14.70 -9.09 -7.89
C THR A 98 -13.58 -9.86 -7.19
N ARG A 99 -13.90 -10.72 -6.21
CA ARG A 99 -12.92 -11.61 -5.57
C ARG A 99 -12.27 -12.57 -6.56
N ARG A 100 -13.04 -13.17 -7.47
CA ARG A 100 -12.47 -14.05 -8.52
C ARG A 100 -11.54 -13.30 -9.46
N GLN A 101 -11.89 -12.08 -9.85
CA GLN A 101 -11.04 -11.24 -10.69
C GLN A 101 -9.76 -10.82 -9.97
N GLN A 102 -9.84 -10.45 -8.69
CA GLN A 102 -8.67 -10.13 -7.87
C GLN A 102 -7.75 -11.33 -7.73
N TRP A 103 -8.31 -12.50 -7.44
CA TRP A 103 -7.56 -13.75 -7.37
C TRP A 103 -6.84 -14.05 -8.69
N GLN A 104 -7.52 -13.92 -9.83
CA GLN A 104 -6.90 -14.11 -11.15
C GLN A 104 -5.75 -13.12 -11.40
N GLN A 105 -5.95 -11.83 -11.07
CA GLN A 105 -4.89 -10.82 -11.22
C GLN A 105 -3.69 -11.08 -10.30
N GLU A 106 -3.90 -11.58 -9.10
CA GLU A 106 -2.82 -11.96 -8.18
C GLU A 106 -2.03 -13.15 -8.73
N GLN A 107 -2.70 -14.16 -9.28
CA GLN A 107 -2.06 -15.29 -9.94
C GLN A 107 -1.25 -14.86 -11.16
N GLU A 108 -1.80 -14.01 -12.03
CA GLU A 108 -1.05 -13.47 -13.18
C GLU A 108 0.18 -12.66 -12.76
N LYS A 109 0.07 -11.86 -11.69
CA LYS A 109 1.20 -11.12 -11.13
C LYS A 109 2.27 -12.06 -10.57
N GLN A 110 1.88 -13.13 -9.87
CA GLN A 110 2.79 -14.13 -9.35
C GLN A 110 3.55 -14.83 -10.49
N VAL A 111 2.84 -15.34 -11.50
CA VAL A 111 3.46 -15.96 -12.68
C VAL A 111 4.41 -15.01 -13.40
N ARG A 112 4.01 -13.74 -13.60
CA ARG A 112 4.88 -12.73 -14.20
C ARG A 112 6.11 -12.45 -13.34
N SER A 113 5.95 -12.40 -12.02
CA SER A 113 7.05 -12.18 -11.08
C SER A 113 8.02 -13.36 -11.03
N GLU A 114 7.54 -14.59 -11.10
CA GLU A 114 8.37 -15.80 -11.16
C GLU A 114 9.22 -15.83 -12.44
N LEU A 115 8.60 -15.55 -13.59
CA LEU A 115 9.30 -15.48 -14.88
C LEU A 115 10.40 -14.41 -14.87
N VAL A 116 10.15 -13.25 -14.26
CA VAL A 116 11.17 -12.18 -14.13
C VAL A 116 12.19 -12.51 -13.03
N GLY A 117 11.76 -13.14 -11.95
CA GLY A 117 12.57 -13.46 -10.77
C GLY A 117 13.73 -14.40 -11.04
N HIS A 118 13.59 -15.34 -11.98
CA HIS A 118 14.69 -16.24 -12.36
C HIS A 118 15.76 -15.56 -13.23
N ALA A 119 15.38 -14.64 -14.11
CA ALA A 119 16.31 -13.95 -15.01
C ALA A 119 16.92 -12.67 -14.40
N ALA A 120 16.21 -12.03 -13.45
CA ALA A 120 16.59 -10.75 -12.88
C ALA A 120 17.93 -10.75 -12.11
N PRO A 121 18.26 -11.75 -11.27
CA PRO A 121 19.53 -11.79 -10.55
C PRO A 121 20.73 -11.90 -11.50
N GLY A 122 20.61 -12.74 -12.54
CA GLY A 122 21.65 -12.88 -13.56
C GLY A 122 21.86 -11.59 -14.35
N LEU A 123 20.77 -10.90 -14.68
CA LEU A 123 20.83 -9.62 -15.38
C LEU A 123 21.38 -8.49 -14.50
N ALA A 124 21.03 -8.46 -13.21
CA ALA A 124 21.62 -7.52 -12.24
C ALA A 124 23.12 -7.77 -12.05
N ALA A 125 23.55 -9.03 -11.93
CA ALA A 125 24.95 -9.38 -11.84
C ALA A 125 25.73 -9.00 -13.11
N LYS A 126 25.15 -9.19 -14.30
CA LYS A 126 25.72 -8.71 -15.57
C LYS A 126 25.90 -7.18 -15.56
N ARG A 127 24.86 -6.42 -15.22
CA ARG A 127 24.94 -4.95 -15.11
C ARG A 127 26.04 -4.49 -14.17
N LEU A 128 26.21 -5.16 -13.04
CA LEU A 128 27.26 -4.84 -12.07
C LEU A 128 28.66 -5.12 -12.64
N ARG A 129 28.84 -6.24 -13.34
CA ARG A 129 30.10 -6.55 -14.04
C ARG A 129 30.39 -5.51 -15.13
N ASP A 130 29.40 -5.18 -15.95
CA ASP A 130 29.54 -4.21 -17.03
C ASP A 130 29.91 -2.82 -16.50
N ARG A 131 29.30 -2.40 -15.38
CA ARG A 131 29.66 -1.16 -14.69
C ARG A 131 31.11 -1.18 -14.23
N LYS A 132 31.55 -2.24 -13.55
CA LYS A 132 32.95 -2.39 -13.10
C LYS A 132 33.93 -2.39 -14.27
N LEU A 133 33.57 -3.01 -15.39
CA LEU A 133 34.38 -3.01 -16.61
C LEU A 133 34.51 -1.59 -17.18
N LYS A 134 33.43 -0.83 -17.24
CA LYS A 134 33.47 0.59 -17.68
C LYS A 134 34.32 1.45 -16.75
N GLU A 135 34.13 1.32 -15.44
CA GLU A 135 34.95 2.05 -14.45
C GLU A 135 36.44 1.73 -14.64
N ARG A 136 36.77 0.44 -14.85
CA ARG A 136 38.13 0.02 -15.15
C ARG A 136 38.66 0.60 -16.46
N GLN A 137 37.87 0.58 -17.53
CA GLN A 137 38.25 1.16 -18.83
C GLN A 137 38.52 2.66 -18.70
N LEU A 138 37.66 3.40 -18.02
CA LEU A 138 37.86 4.83 -17.77
C LEU A 138 39.14 5.10 -16.97
N HIS A 139 39.45 4.27 -15.97
CA HIS A 139 40.72 4.38 -15.24
C HIS A 139 41.92 4.08 -16.13
N GLU A 140 41.86 3.03 -16.96
CA GLU A 140 42.92 2.70 -17.93
C GLU A 140 43.12 3.83 -18.96
N GLU A 141 42.05 4.42 -19.47
CA GLU A 141 42.09 5.59 -20.37
C GLU A 141 42.70 6.82 -19.69
N SER A 142 42.31 7.11 -18.44
CA SER A 142 42.90 8.19 -17.65
C SER A 142 44.41 8.00 -17.43
N ILE A 143 44.85 6.77 -17.16
CA ILE A 143 46.27 6.44 -17.00
C ILE A 143 47.00 6.61 -18.33
N ASN A 144 46.43 6.11 -19.42
CA ASN A 144 47.02 6.26 -20.76
C ASN A 144 47.18 7.73 -21.15
N LEU A 145 46.19 8.57 -20.85
CA LEU A 145 46.28 10.00 -21.08
C LEU A 145 47.44 10.62 -20.32
N LEU A 146 47.61 10.31 -19.03
CA LEU A 146 48.75 10.78 -18.23
C LEU A 146 50.10 10.33 -18.80
N ILE A 147 50.21 9.09 -19.27
CA ILE A 147 51.41 8.54 -19.90
C ILE A 147 51.73 9.29 -21.20
N THR A 148 50.72 9.52 -22.05
CA THR A 148 50.92 10.20 -23.35
C THR A 148 51.27 11.67 -23.22
N GLN A 149 50.89 12.33 -22.12
CA GLN A 149 51.23 13.72 -21.86
C GLN A 149 52.67 13.91 -21.36
N GLN A 150 53.37 12.84 -20.99
CA GLN A 150 54.75 12.98 -20.50
C GLN A 150 55.72 13.24 -21.65
N PRO A 151 56.62 14.24 -21.52
CA PRO A 151 57.64 14.53 -22.53
C PRO A 151 58.76 13.48 -22.53
N SER A 152 58.98 12.78 -21.41
CA SER A 152 60.03 11.76 -21.22
C SER A 152 59.45 10.35 -21.15
N SER A 153 60.04 9.42 -21.89
CA SER A 153 59.65 8.00 -21.86
C SER A 153 59.92 7.33 -20.52
N ILE A 154 60.93 7.80 -19.77
CA ILE A 154 61.28 7.27 -18.44
C ILE A 154 60.21 7.67 -17.42
N GLU A 155 59.76 8.93 -17.47
CA GLU A 155 58.69 9.44 -16.60
C GLU A 155 57.36 8.76 -16.89
N ALA A 156 57.03 8.61 -18.19
CA ALA A 156 55.85 7.87 -18.65
C ALA A 156 55.83 6.43 -18.10
N MET A 157 56.97 5.74 -18.13
CA MET A 157 57.11 4.37 -17.62
C MET A 157 57.02 4.30 -16.09
N ASN A 158 57.55 5.29 -15.37
CA ASN A 158 57.44 5.37 -13.91
C ASN A 158 55.99 5.56 -13.47
N ILE A 159 55.23 6.44 -14.13
CA ILE A 159 53.79 6.62 -13.89
C ILE A 159 53.03 5.31 -14.14
N ALA A 160 53.30 4.64 -15.28
CA ALA A 160 52.68 3.36 -15.60
C ALA A 160 52.97 2.28 -14.54
N ARG A 161 54.19 2.28 -13.97
CA ARG A 161 54.58 1.35 -12.92
C ARG A 161 53.88 1.64 -11.59
N MET A 162 53.85 2.91 -11.15
CA MET A 162 53.21 3.29 -9.89
C MET A 162 51.70 3.07 -9.89
N LEU A 163 51.04 3.27 -11.03
CA LEU A 163 49.57 3.18 -11.13
C LEU A 163 49.07 1.79 -11.56
N SER A 164 49.96 0.89 -11.97
CA SER A 164 49.57 -0.44 -12.41
C SER A 164 49.24 -1.34 -11.22
N PRO A 165 48.02 -1.91 -11.14
CA PRO A 165 47.64 -2.85 -10.08
C PRO A 165 48.51 -4.11 -9.99
N ARG A 166 49.37 -4.36 -10.99
CA ARG A 166 50.35 -5.47 -10.95
C ARG A 166 51.48 -5.21 -9.95
N PHE A 167 51.81 -3.95 -9.69
CA PHE A 167 52.87 -3.55 -8.76
C PHE A 167 52.33 -3.11 -7.40
N GLU A 168 51.02 -3.21 -7.20
CA GLU A 168 50.40 -2.97 -5.90
C GLU A 168 50.91 -3.99 -4.87
N GLU A 169 51.47 -3.50 -3.77
CA GLU A 169 51.90 -4.35 -2.66
C GLU A 169 50.68 -5.04 -2.04
N ARG A 170 50.53 -6.33 -2.31
CA ARG A 170 49.46 -7.13 -1.72
C ARG A 170 49.81 -7.48 -0.28
N VAL A 171 49.31 -6.68 0.64
CA VAL A 171 49.32 -7.05 2.06
C VAL A 171 48.30 -8.18 2.26
N VAL A 172 48.79 -9.42 2.23
CA VAL A 172 47.98 -10.57 2.57
C VAL A 172 47.96 -10.69 4.09
N PHE A 173 46.85 -10.31 4.71
CA PHE A 173 46.62 -10.60 6.11
C PHE A 173 46.53 -12.11 6.27
N THR A 174 47.49 -12.69 7.00
CA THR A 174 47.39 -14.06 7.48
C THR A 174 46.25 -14.11 8.50
N PRO A 175 45.16 -14.83 8.21
CA PRO A 175 44.07 -14.95 9.17
C PRO A 175 44.60 -15.64 10.43
N SER A 176 44.20 -15.14 11.60
CA SER A 176 44.58 -15.73 12.90
C SER A 176 44.00 -17.13 13.09
N VAL A 177 42.92 -17.45 12.37
CA VAL A 177 42.27 -18.76 12.33
C VAL A 177 42.49 -19.35 10.95
N SER A 178 43.03 -20.57 10.90
CA SER A 178 43.25 -21.27 9.63
C SER A 178 41.92 -21.68 9.00
N LYS A 179 41.86 -21.61 7.67
CA LYS A 179 40.68 -21.99 6.90
C LYS A 179 40.39 -23.49 7.09
N ASN A 180 39.13 -23.83 7.38
CA ASN A 180 38.61 -25.16 7.71
C ASN A 180 39.18 -25.76 9.00
N SER A 181 39.52 -24.92 9.98
CA SER A 181 39.86 -25.39 11.33
C SER A 181 38.62 -25.60 12.20
N VAL A 182 38.77 -26.42 13.24
CA VAL A 182 37.76 -26.61 14.29
C VAL A 182 37.36 -25.29 14.93
N GLU A 183 38.30 -24.35 15.04
CA GLU A 183 38.08 -23.00 15.55
C GLU A 183 37.19 -22.17 14.61
N GLU A 184 37.38 -22.27 13.30
CA GLU A 184 36.49 -21.62 12.32
C GLU A 184 35.05 -22.15 12.43
N ASP A 185 34.88 -23.46 12.59
CA ASP A 185 33.56 -24.07 12.74
C ASP A 185 32.90 -23.67 14.07
N ARG A 186 33.67 -23.58 15.15
CA ARG A 186 33.20 -23.06 16.44
C ARG A 186 32.76 -21.59 16.32
N ILE A 187 33.52 -20.75 15.61
CA ILE A 187 33.16 -19.36 15.36
C ILE A 187 31.89 -19.27 14.52
N LYS A 188 31.76 -20.07 13.46
CA LYS A 188 30.54 -20.15 12.64
C LYS A 188 29.32 -20.55 13.46
N GLN A 189 29.47 -21.50 14.39
CA GLN A 189 28.39 -21.90 15.30
C GLN A 189 28.01 -20.79 16.28
N LEU A 190 28.99 -20.09 16.86
CA LEU A 190 28.75 -18.96 17.77
C LEU A 190 28.02 -17.81 17.07
N LEU A 191 28.47 -17.43 15.86
CA LEU A 191 27.87 -16.37 15.05
C LEU A 191 26.53 -16.77 14.42
N GLY A 192 26.35 -18.06 14.10
CA GLY A 192 25.10 -18.60 13.57
C GLY A 192 24.00 -18.69 14.63
N SER A 193 24.36 -18.75 15.91
CA SER A 193 23.40 -18.60 17.00
C SER A 193 23.02 -17.12 17.14
N ALA A 194 21.83 -16.75 16.65
CA ALA A 194 21.28 -15.39 16.66
C ALA A 194 21.12 -14.75 18.07
N ARG A 195 21.67 -15.36 19.11
CA ARG A 195 21.50 -14.98 20.52
C ARG A 195 22.70 -14.25 21.12
N VAL A 196 23.82 -14.15 20.41
CA VAL A 196 25.00 -13.42 20.88
C VAL A 196 25.10 -12.09 20.14
N GLY A 197 24.42 -11.06 20.65
CA GLY A 197 24.48 -9.73 20.02
C GLY A 197 23.43 -8.68 20.43
N SER A 198 22.46 -8.96 21.30
CA SER A 198 21.50 -7.94 21.77
C SER A 198 22.05 -7.09 22.93
N TYR A 199 23.27 -6.56 22.80
CA TYR A 199 23.81 -5.60 23.78
C TYR A 199 23.56 -4.13 23.38
N TYR A 200 23.04 -3.91 22.17
CA TYR A 200 22.66 -2.57 21.68
C TYR A 200 21.32 -2.65 20.93
N GLN A 201 20.27 -3.08 21.62
CA GLN A 201 18.90 -2.88 21.17
C GLN A 201 18.17 -2.00 22.17
#